data_AF-A0A2H9MI64-F1
#
_entry.id   AF-A0A2H9MI64-F1
#
_cell.length_a   1.000
_cell.length_b   1.000
_cell.length_c   1.000
_cell.angle_alpha   90.00
_cell.angle_beta   90.00
_cell.angle_gamma   90.00
#
_symmetry.space_group_name_H-M   'P 1'
#
loop_
_entity.id
_entity.type
_entity.pdbx_description
1 polymer ?
#
loop_
_entity_poly.entity_id
_entity_poly.type
_entity_poly.pdbx_seq_one_letter_code
_entity_poly.pdbx_strand_id
1 'polypeptide(L)'
;MTNPSHYSKRKISDINPANDFKVKVMGIVVDKKDDTLVIDDGSAKLQVFADLPNIIDTISLNQLVRVFGSVMPVDNGFELKADILQDLSDLNVNLYKKVDELYNKMGV
;
A
#
# COMPACT_ATOMS: atom_id res chain seq x y z
N MET A 1 5.42 -4.67 -21.83
CA MET A 1 4.75 -5.75 -21.08
C MET A 1 5.33 -5.75 -19.67
N THR A 2 4.58 -5.30 -18.67
CA THR A 2 5.02 -5.34 -17.27
C THR A 2 5.13 -6.79 -16.83
N ASN A 3 6.24 -7.14 -16.18
CA ASN A 3 6.44 -8.46 -15.61
C ASN A 3 5.32 -8.70 -14.56
N PRO A 4 4.50 -9.76 -14.67
CA PRO A 4 3.36 -10.01 -13.78
C PRO A 4 3.73 -10.20 -12.29
N SER A 5 5.01 -10.25 -11.98
CA SER A 5 5.56 -10.36 -10.61
C SER A 5 6.00 -9.02 -9.99
N HIS A 6 6.02 -7.91 -10.74
CA HIS A 6 6.52 -6.63 -10.23
C HIS A 6 5.43 -5.78 -9.59
N TYR A 7 5.66 -5.30 -8.37
CA TYR A 7 4.79 -4.34 -7.70
C TYR A 7 5.20 -2.90 -8.03
N SER A 8 4.35 -2.18 -8.76
CA SER A 8 4.56 -0.77 -9.10
C SER A 8 4.24 0.13 -7.92
N LYS A 9 5.07 1.15 -7.66
CA LYS A 9 4.78 2.15 -6.62
C LYS A 9 3.61 3.01 -7.10
N ARG A 10 2.58 3.17 -6.26
CA ARG A 10 1.42 4.03 -6.51
C ARG A 10 1.08 4.86 -5.27
N LYS A 11 0.61 6.08 -5.49
CA LYS A 11 -0.26 6.77 -4.53
C LYS A 11 -1.67 6.19 -4.64
N ILE A 12 -2.44 6.19 -3.56
CA ILE A 12 -3.77 5.60 -3.54
C ILE A 12 -4.69 6.30 -4.56
N SER A 13 -4.66 7.63 -4.63
CA SER A 13 -5.48 8.41 -5.58
C SER A 13 -5.19 8.11 -7.05
N ASP A 14 -4.01 7.59 -7.34
CA ASP A 14 -3.51 7.42 -8.71
C ASP A 14 -3.68 5.97 -9.21
N ILE A 15 -4.20 5.07 -8.38
CA ILE A 15 -4.46 3.68 -8.77
C ILE A 15 -5.61 3.65 -9.76
N ASN A 16 -5.37 3.02 -10.92
CA ASN A 16 -6.39 2.77 -11.92
C ASN A 16 -6.75 1.27 -11.95
N PRO A 17 -7.90 0.85 -11.43
CA PRO A 17 -8.27 -0.57 -11.34
C PRO A 17 -8.38 -1.31 -12.69
N ALA A 18 -8.50 -0.58 -13.81
CA ALA A 18 -8.54 -1.17 -15.14
C ALA A 18 -7.13 -1.50 -15.69
N ASN A 19 -6.09 -0.86 -15.18
CA ASN A 19 -4.73 -0.92 -15.74
C ASN A 19 -3.67 -1.36 -14.73
N ASP A 20 -3.88 -1.07 -13.45
CA ASP A 20 -3.00 -1.47 -12.36
C ASP A 20 -3.41 -2.85 -11.85
N PHE A 21 -2.45 -3.76 -11.77
CA PHE A 21 -2.66 -5.11 -11.28
C PHE A 21 -1.95 -5.33 -9.94
N LYS A 22 -0.61 -5.33 -9.93
CA LYS A 22 0.20 -5.44 -8.71
C LYS A 22 0.81 -4.11 -8.33
N VAL A 23 0.46 -3.61 -7.15
CA VAL A 23 0.91 -2.30 -6.64
C VAL A 23 1.57 -2.44 -5.27
N LYS A 24 2.46 -1.49 -4.96
CA LYS A 24 2.94 -1.24 -3.61
C LYS A 24 2.58 0.16 -3.17
N VAL A 25 1.94 0.26 -2.02
CA VAL A 25 1.39 1.49 -1.46
C VAL A 25 1.90 1.64 -0.03
N MET A 26 2.21 2.86 0.38
CA MET A 26 2.64 3.18 1.74
C MET A 26 1.61 4.11 2.37
N GLY A 27 1.16 3.81 3.58
CA GLY A 27 0.13 4.59 4.26
C GLY A 27 0.08 4.32 5.77
N ILE A 28 -0.62 5.18 6.49
CA ILE A 28 -0.90 5.04 7.92
C ILE A 28 -2.17 4.20 8.09
N VAL A 29 -2.15 3.23 8.99
CA VAL A 29 -3.34 2.45 9.35
C VAL A 29 -4.31 3.33 10.15
N VAL A 30 -5.49 3.55 9.60
CA VAL A 30 -6.53 4.42 10.20
C VAL A 30 -7.75 3.64 10.70
N ASP A 31 -7.92 2.39 10.24
CA ASP A 31 -8.94 1.47 10.75
C ASP A 31 -8.45 0.02 10.61
N LYS A 32 -8.98 -0.88 11.45
CA LYS A 32 -8.63 -2.30 11.49
C LYS A 32 -9.81 -3.14 11.97
N LYS A 33 -10.06 -4.24 11.26
CA LYS A 33 -10.98 -5.32 11.62
C LYS A 33 -10.26 -6.68 11.45
N ASP A 34 -10.97 -7.78 11.68
CA ASP A 34 -10.38 -9.12 11.76
C ASP A 34 -9.53 -9.52 10.53
N ASP A 35 -9.99 -9.20 9.32
CA ASP A 35 -9.38 -9.58 8.02
C ASP A 35 -9.07 -8.38 7.11
N THR A 36 -9.36 -7.16 7.58
CA THR A 36 -9.28 -5.94 6.79
C THR A 36 -8.61 -4.80 7.55
N LEU A 37 -7.90 -3.97 6.79
CA LEU A 37 -7.25 -2.75 7.24
C LEU A 37 -7.67 -1.60 6.33
N VAL A 38 -7.76 -0.39 6.87
CA VAL A 38 -7.85 0.83 6.05
C VAL A 38 -6.57 1.61 6.23
N ILE A 39 -5.90 1.91 5.13
CA ILE A 39 -4.70 2.75 5.11
C ILE A 39 -4.98 4.10 4.44
N ASP A 40 -4.28 5.14 4.88
CA ASP A 40 -4.35 6.50 4.35
C ASP A 40 -2.92 6.98 4.01
N ASP A 41 -2.68 7.36 2.75
CA ASP A 41 -1.39 7.88 2.28
C ASP A 41 -1.36 9.43 2.19
N GLY A 42 -2.43 10.08 2.65
CA GLY A 42 -2.67 11.52 2.55
C GLY A 42 -3.31 11.96 1.23
N SER A 43 -3.38 11.09 0.22
CA SER A 43 -4.08 11.35 -1.05
C SER A 43 -5.49 10.75 -1.06
N ALA A 44 -5.65 9.55 -0.51
CA ALA A 44 -6.92 8.85 -0.40
C ALA A 44 -6.81 7.71 0.63
N LYS A 45 -7.96 7.11 0.98
CA LYS A 45 -8.03 5.91 1.81
C LYS A 45 -8.20 4.66 0.96
N LEU A 46 -7.61 3.55 1.38
CA LEU A 46 -7.68 2.27 0.70
C LEU A 46 -8.00 1.16 1.70
N GLN A 47 -9.04 0.38 1.38
CA GLN A 47 -9.33 -0.87 2.08
C GLN A 47 -8.41 -1.97 1.56
N VAL A 48 -7.78 -2.67 2.50
CA VAL A 48 -6.82 -3.74 2.27
C VAL A 48 -7.37 -5.00 2.91
N PHE A 49 -7.58 -6.03 2.12
CA PHE A 49 -7.93 -7.37 2.59
C PHE A 49 -6.65 -8.20 2.73
N ALA A 50 -6.42 -8.77 3.91
CA ALA A 50 -5.24 -9.60 4.18
C ALA A 50 -5.66 -10.95 4.75
N ASP A 51 -5.76 -11.95 3.86
CA ASP A 51 -5.97 -13.36 4.20
C ASP A 51 -4.64 -14.01 4.64
N LEU A 52 -4.03 -13.43 5.68
CA LEU A 52 -2.77 -13.85 6.25
C LEU A 52 -2.97 -14.05 7.76
N PRO A 53 -2.87 -15.30 8.26
CA PRO A 53 -3.14 -15.58 9.67
C PRO A 53 -2.31 -14.70 10.59
N ASN A 54 -2.97 -14.03 11.55
CA ASN A 54 -2.37 -13.22 12.61
C ASN A 54 -1.55 -11.99 12.15
N ILE A 55 -1.43 -11.68 10.85
CA ILE A 55 -0.61 -10.54 10.42
C ILE A 55 -1.27 -9.22 10.82
N ILE A 56 -2.60 -9.17 10.71
CA ILE A 56 -3.39 -8.00 11.07
C ILE A 56 -3.24 -7.72 12.56
N ASP A 57 -3.20 -8.76 13.41
CA ASP A 57 -3.00 -8.62 14.86
C ASP A 57 -1.68 -7.95 15.24
N THR A 58 -0.63 -8.14 14.44
CA THR A 58 0.67 -7.49 14.67
C THR A 58 0.72 -6.01 14.28
N ILE A 59 -0.30 -5.52 13.55
CA ILE A 59 -0.38 -4.15 13.09
C ILE A 59 -1.33 -3.33 13.97
N SER A 60 -0.86 -2.16 14.39
CA SER A 60 -1.59 -1.21 15.23
C SER A 60 -2.18 -0.05 14.43
N LEU A 61 -3.21 0.59 15.00
CA LEU A 61 -3.67 1.89 14.50
C LEU A 61 -2.53 2.93 14.57
N ASN A 62 -2.57 3.91 13.67
CA ASN A 62 -1.54 4.95 13.48
C ASN A 62 -0.15 4.43 13.09
N GLN A 63 -0.03 3.14 12.77
CA GLN A 63 1.22 2.55 12.30
C GLN A 63 1.46 2.87 10.82
N LEU A 64 2.70 3.21 10.47
CA LEU A 64 3.11 3.33 9.07
C LEU A 64 3.41 1.95 8.50
N VAL A 65 2.73 1.61 7.41
CA VAL A 65 2.91 0.33 6.72
C VAL A 65 3.15 0.51 5.23
N ARG A 66 3.74 -0.51 4.61
CA ARG A 66 3.74 -0.67 3.16
C ARG A 66 3.04 -1.98 2.81
N VAL A 67 2.06 -1.87 1.93
CA VAL A 67 1.28 -3.00 1.43
C VAL A 67 1.74 -3.29 0.01
N PHE A 68 2.00 -4.56 -0.27
CA PHE A 68 2.17 -5.08 -1.62
C PHE A 68 0.96 -5.96 -1.90
N GLY A 69 0.26 -5.72 -3.00
CA GLY A 69 -0.96 -6.46 -3.26
C GLY A 69 -1.47 -6.33 -4.69
N SER A 70 -2.55 -7.07 -4.94
CA SER A 70 -3.27 -7.07 -6.21
C SER A 70 -4.52 -6.20 -6.10
N VAL A 71 -4.71 -5.28 -7.05
CA VAL A 71 -5.88 -4.42 -7.13
C VAL A 71 -7.09 -5.26 -7.53
N MET A 72 -8.15 -5.19 -6.73
CA MET A 72 -9.39 -5.92 -6.92
C MET A 72 -10.51 -4.92 -7.19
N PRO A 73 -11.01 -4.79 -8.44
CA PRO A 73 -12.16 -3.96 -8.73
C PRO A 73 -13.41 -4.47 -7.98
N VAL A 74 -14.17 -3.55 -7.42
CA VAL A 74 -15.48 -3.81 -6.77
C VAL A 74 -16.50 -2.78 -7.26
N ASP A 75 -17.79 -3.00 -7.01
CA ASP A 75 -18.87 -2.17 -7.57
C ASP A 75 -18.69 -0.66 -7.34
N ASN A 76 -18.12 -0.26 -6.20
CA ASN A 76 -17.92 1.14 -5.82
C ASN A 76 -16.44 1.56 -5.73
N GLY A 77 -15.56 0.94 -6.53
CA GLY A 77 -14.16 1.34 -6.62
C GLY A 77 -13.24 0.13 -6.67
N PHE A 78 -12.30 0.06 -5.74
CA PHE A 78 -11.37 -1.06 -5.65
C PHE A 78 -10.91 -1.30 -4.22
N GLU A 79 -10.50 -2.53 -3.97
CA GLU A 79 -9.80 -2.95 -2.77
C GLU A 79 -8.41 -3.47 -3.16
N LEU A 80 -7.56 -3.67 -2.16
CA LEU A 80 -6.26 -4.29 -2.35
C LEU A 80 -6.19 -5.62 -1.61
N LYS A 81 -6.01 -6.72 -2.34
CA LYS A 81 -5.68 -8.01 -1.72
C LYS A 81 -4.19 -8.03 -1.41
N ALA A 82 -3.83 -8.03 -0.14
CA ALA A 82 -2.44 -8.02 0.30
C ALA A 82 -1.75 -9.36 0.04
N ASP A 83 -0.58 -9.28 -0.59
CA ASP A 83 0.39 -10.37 -0.67
C ASP A 83 1.45 -10.23 0.43
N ILE A 84 1.82 -8.98 0.77
CA ILE A 84 2.80 -8.66 1.82
C ILE A 84 2.33 -7.41 2.57
N LEU A 85 2.40 -7.46 3.90
CA LEU A 85 2.21 -6.33 4.79
C LEU A 85 3.52 -6.07 5.54
N GLN A 86 4.13 -4.90 5.31
CA GLN A 86 5.43 -4.54 5.86
C GLN A 86 5.28 -3.42 6.90
N ASP A 87 5.72 -3.67 8.13
CA ASP A 87 5.88 -2.64 9.15
C ASP A 87 7.01 -1.66 8.77
N LEU A 88 6.71 -0.36 8.85
CA LEU A 88 7.64 0.73 8.59
C LEU A 88 7.71 1.72 9.76
N SER A 89 7.36 1.29 10.98
CA SER A 89 7.41 2.14 12.19
C SER A 89 8.80 2.72 12.46
N ASP A 90 9.85 1.97 12.14
CA ASP A 90 11.24 2.40 12.30
C ASP A 90 11.80 3.15 11.07
N LEU A 91 10.96 3.44 10.07
CA LEU A 91 11.40 4.16 8.88
C LEU A 91 11.70 5.62 9.22
N ASN A 92 12.93 6.05 8.95
CA ASN A 92 13.25 7.47 8.94
C ASN A 92 12.60 8.15 7.73
N VAL A 93 11.40 8.68 7.92
CA VAL A 93 10.58 9.31 6.85
C VAL A 93 11.32 10.45 6.14
N ASN A 94 12.15 11.21 6.86
CA ASN A 94 12.91 12.31 6.28
C ASN A 94 14.01 11.80 5.32
N LEU A 95 14.70 10.72 5.69
CA LEU A 95 15.67 10.08 4.81
C LEU A 95 14.99 9.45 3.60
N TYR A 96 13.85 8.77 3.81
CA TYR A 96 13.06 8.21 2.73
C TYR A 96 12.65 9.26 1.69
N LYS A 97 12.15 10.42 2.14
CA LYS A 97 11.79 11.54 1.24
C LYS A 97 12.98 12.04 0.43
N LYS A 98 14.15 12.22 1.06
CA LYS A 98 15.38 12.63 0.35
C LYS A 98 15.78 11.64 -0.73
N VAL A 99 15.69 10.34 -0.44
CA VAL A 99 15.99 9.29 -1.41
C VAL A 99 14.99 9.29 -2.56
N ASP A 100 13.70 9.47 -2.27
CA ASP A 100 12.64 9.54 -3.29
C ASP A 100 12.81 10.74 -4.22
N GLU A 101 13.17 11.91 -3.67
CA GLU A 101 13.51 13.10 -4.46
C GLU A 101 14.72 12.87 -5.38
N LEU A 102 15.73 12.13 -4.91
CA LEU A 102 16.90 11.79 -5.73
C LEU A 102 16.53 10.83 -6.88
N TYR A 103 15.72 9.80 -6.62
CA TYR A 103 15.25 8.90 -7.69
C TYR A 103 14.44 9.64 -8.74
N ASN A 104 13.50 10.49 -8.32
CA ASN A 104 12.72 11.32 -9.24
C ASN A 104 13.60 12.25 -10.09
N LYS A 105 14.65 12.85 -9.52
CA LYS A 105 15.64 13.66 -10.26
C LYS A 105 16.41 12.85 -11.30
N MET A 106 16.64 11.57 -11.03
CA MET A 106 17.36 10.66 -11.92
C MET A 106 16.45 9.97 -12.94
N GLY A 107 15.13 10.21 -12.90
CA GLY A 107 14.16 9.61 -13.82
C GLY A 107 13.95 8.11 -13.60
N VAL A 108 14.16 7.61 -12.38
CA VAL A 108 14.03 6.20 -11.98
C VAL A 108 12.80 5.98 -11.12
#